data_AF-A0A4P8XJW4-F1
#
_entry.id   AF-A0A4P8XJW4-F1
#
_cell.length_a   1.000
_cell.length_b   1.000
_cell.length_c   1.000
_cell.angle_alpha   90.00
_cell.angle_beta   90.00
_cell.angle_gamma   90.00
#
_symmetry.space_group_name_H-M   'P 1'
#
loop_
_entity.id
_entity.type
_entity.pdbx_description
1 polymer ?
#
loop_
_entity_poly.entity_id
_entity_poly.type
_entity_poly.pdbx_seq_one_letter_code
_entity_poly.pdbx_strand_id
1 'polypeptide(L)'
;MGNSWRIRNAQPALTVTDVTYIPDIYVSFGTRKEGLGLPRTIEITLEDHSVTDAPVAWNGGTPIYDPAAAGVYLFEGTLDLPAGIHNPNQVTAEAKVILKERVPDDVITGLVLDQSSYRLQTGQTHSTVTKAVYSSGRQEALGEGSCIRRVDYPVTGNKN
;
A
#
# COMPACT_ATOMS: atom_id res chain seq x y z
N MET A 1 -42.47 -26.45 50.18
CA MET A 1 -42.76 -25.50 49.08
C MET A 1 -41.44 -25.14 48.42
N GLY A 2 -41.42 -25.15 47.09
CA GLY A 2 -40.26 -25.46 46.26
C GLY A 2 -39.00 -24.62 46.49
N ASN A 3 -37.89 -25.33 46.67
CA ASN A 3 -36.53 -24.87 46.53
C ASN A 3 -36.26 -24.47 45.08
N SER A 4 -36.33 -23.16 44.81
CA SER A 4 -36.04 -22.54 43.52
C SER A 4 -34.53 -22.31 43.40
N TRP A 5 -33.81 -23.32 42.92
CA TRP A 5 -32.43 -23.15 42.49
C TRP A 5 -32.44 -22.57 41.09
N ARG A 6 -32.32 -21.24 40.97
CA ARG A 6 -31.91 -20.62 39.70
C ARG A 6 -30.47 -21.04 39.46
N ILE A 7 -30.27 -22.06 38.63
CA ILE A 7 -28.97 -22.34 38.03
C ILE A 7 -28.67 -21.09 37.19
N ARG A 8 -27.76 -20.24 37.69
CA ARG A 8 -27.08 -19.29 36.82
C ARG A 8 -26.27 -20.16 35.89
N ASN A 9 -26.78 -20.42 34.68
CA ASN A 9 -25.97 -20.95 33.61
C ASN A 9 -24.81 -19.97 33.43
N ALA A 10 -23.65 -20.31 34.02
CA ALA A 10 -22.40 -19.71 33.63
C ALA A 10 -22.16 -20.24 32.21
N GLN A 11 -22.37 -19.37 31.23
CA GLN A 11 -22.00 -19.68 29.85
C GLN A 11 -20.50 -20.04 29.87
N PRO A 12 -20.09 -21.19 29.30
CA PRO A 12 -18.68 -21.56 29.31
C PRO A 12 -17.87 -20.45 28.65
N ALA A 13 -16.79 -20.05 29.30
CA ALA A 13 -15.86 -19.06 28.77
C ALA A 13 -15.17 -19.67 27.55
N LEU A 14 -15.48 -19.16 26.35
CA LEU A 14 -14.87 -19.63 25.11
C LEU A 14 -13.51 -18.95 24.93
N THR A 15 -12.55 -19.68 24.37
CA THR A 15 -11.23 -19.13 24.07
C THR A 15 -11.00 -18.96 22.58
N VAL A 16 -10.26 -17.90 22.21
CA VAL A 16 -9.82 -17.68 20.83
C VAL A 16 -8.72 -18.68 20.49
N THR A 17 -8.90 -19.42 19.41
CA THR A 17 -7.92 -20.39 18.91
C THR A 17 -7.19 -19.90 17.68
N ASP A 18 -7.88 -19.18 16.79
CA ASP A 18 -7.30 -18.72 15.54
C ASP A 18 -7.91 -17.40 15.05
N VAL A 19 -7.19 -16.70 14.18
CA VAL A 19 -7.62 -15.46 13.53
C VAL A 19 -7.53 -15.66 12.02
N THR A 20 -8.56 -15.26 11.30
CA THR A 20 -8.59 -15.36 9.84
C THR A 20 -7.42 -14.61 9.20
N TYR A 21 -6.74 -15.29 8.27
CA TYR A 21 -5.60 -14.73 7.53
C TYR A 21 -6.00 -13.48 6.74
N ILE A 22 -5.18 -12.43 6.85
CA ILE A 22 -5.36 -11.17 6.13
C ILE A 22 -4.39 -11.14 4.94
N PRO A 23 -4.89 -10.96 3.70
CA PRO A 23 -4.03 -10.88 2.53
C PRO A 23 -3.15 -9.63 2.54
N ASP A 24 -2.00 -9.70 1.88
CA ASP A 24 -1.08 -8.58 1.72
C ASP A 24 -1.77 -7.36 1.09
N ILE A 25 -1.60 -6.20 1.73
CA ILE A 25 -2.20 -4.93 1.31
C ILE A 25 -1.16 -4.14 0.52
N TYR A 26 -1.47 -3.82 -0.73
CA TYR A 26 -0.58 -3.02 -1.59
C TYR A 26 -1.07 -1.59 -1.70
N VAL A 27 -0.23 -0.62 -1.33
CA VAL A 27 -0.56 0.81 -1.38
C VAL A 27 0.49 1.60 -2.18
N SER A 28 0.05 2.69 -2.77
CA SER A 28 0.90 3.60 -3.54
C SER A 28 1.68 4.53 -2.62
N PHE A 29 2.86 4.97 -3.05
CA PHE A 29 3.65 5.99 -2.36
C PHE A 29 2.79 7.20 -1.94
N GLY A 30 2.97 7.69 -0.71
CA GLY A 30 2.23 8.82 -0.17
C GLY A 30 0.85 8.47 0.41
N THR A 31 0.43 7.19 0.41
CA THR A 31 -0.84 6.77 1.02
C THR A 31 -0.82 7.03 2.52
N ARG A 32 -1.80 7.76 3.05
CA ARG A 32 -1.91 8.02 4.49
C ARG A 32 -2.34 6.77 5.25
N LYS A 33 -2.05 6.72 6.56
CA LYS A 33 -2.40 5.58 7.44
C LYS A 33 -3.90 5.24 7.39
N GLU A 34 -4.76 6.25 7.33
CA GLU A 34 -6.21 6.08 7.28
C GLU A 34 -6.68 5.48 5.94
N GLY A 35 -5.86 5.60 4.89
CA GLY A 35 -6.12 5.07 3.55
C GLY A 35 -5.56 3.67 3.31
N LEU A 36 -4.97 3.02 4.33
CA LEU A 36 -4.40 1.68 4.18
C LEU A 36 -5.45 0.59 3.95
N GLY A 37 -6.71 0.85 4.31
CA GLY A 37 -7.78 -0.15 4.17
C GLY A 37 -7.65 -1.33 5.13
N LEU A 38 -6.98 -1.13 6.28
CA LEU A 38 -6.93 -2.15 7.34
C LEU A 38 -8.34 -2.50 7.82
N PRO A 39 -8.68 -3.79 7.95
CA PRO A 39 -10.01 -4.22 8.35
C PRO A 39 -10.27 -3.79 9.80
N ARG A 40 -11.47 -3.30 10.10
CA ARG A 40 -11.86 -2.90 11.47
C ARG A 40 -12.38 -4.04 12.32
N THR A 41 -12.80 -5.10 11.65
CA THR A 41 -13.35 -6.33 12.22
C THR A 41 -12.73 -7.49 11.48
N ILE A 42 -12.44 -8.55 12.20
CA ILE A 42 -11.90 -9.78 11.65
C ILE A 42 -12.64 -10.97 12.24
N GLU A 43 -12.75 -12.01 11.44
CA GLU A 43 -13.31 -13.27 11.89
C GLU A 43 -12.27 -14.01 12.74
N ILE A 44 -12.71 -14.50 13.89
CA ILE A 44 -11.92 -15.30 14.81
C ILE A 44 -12.59 -16.66 15.00
N THR A 45 -11.78 -17.70 15.15
CA THR A 45 -12.24 -19.05 15.46
C THR A 45 -12.07 -19.30 16.95
N LEU A 46 -13.10 -19.89 17.56
CA LEU A 46 -13.14 -20.24 18.97
C LEU A 46 -12.84 -21.73 19.19
N GLU A 47 -12.62 -22.12 20.44
CA GLU A 47 -12.33 -23.49 20.83
C GLU A 47 -13.43 -24.51 20.52
N ASP A 48 -14.68 -24.07 20.43
CA ASP A 48 -15.83 -24.90 20.06
C ASP A 48 -16.04 -25.00 18.53
N HIS A 49 -15.05 -24.52 17.76
CA HIS A 49 -15.07 -24.41 16.30
C HIS A 49 -16.12 -23.42 15.75
N SER A 50 -16.77 -22.62 16.60
CA SER A 50 -17.58 -21.51 16.13
C SER A 50 -16.71 -20.35 15.66
N VAL A 51 -17.25 -19.55 14.74
CA VAL A 51 -16.62 -18.35 14.22
C VAL A 51 -17.42 -17.12 14.65
N THR A 52 -16.73 -16.04 14.98
CA THR A 52 -17.35 -14.78 15.35
C THR A 52 -16.49 -13.60 14.91
N ASP A 53 -17.11 -12.43 14.73
CA ASP A 53 -16.38 -11.21 14.38
C ASP A 53 -15.92 -10.47 15.64
N ALA A 54 -14.63 -10.12 15.67
CA ALA A 54 -14.06 -9.28 16.72
C ALA A 54 -13.54 -7.96 16.10
N PRO A 55 -13.88 -6.80 16.69
CA PRO A 55 -13.21 -5.55 16.37
C PRO A 55 -11.69 -5.65 16.62
N VAL A 56 -10.90 -5.02 15.77
CA VAL A 56 -9.45 -5.01 15.87
C VAL A 56 -8.90 -3.59 15.86
N ALA A 57 -8.02 -3.31 16.82
CA ALA A 57 -7.28 -2.06 16.91
C ALA A 57 -5.83 -2.28 16.44
N TRP A 58 -5.47 -1.66 15.31
CA TRP A 58 -4.14 -1.77 14.72
C TRP A 58 -3.15 -0.79 15.34
N ASN A 59 -1.91 -1.24 15.53
CA ASN A 59 -0.80 -0.42 16.01
C ASN A 59 -0.31 0.61 14.95
N GLY A 60 0.88 1.18 15.17
CA GLY A 60 1.53 2.12 14.26
C GLY A 60 2.21 1.50 13.04
N GLY A 61 2.27 0.17 12.95
CA GLY A 61 3.20 -0.55 12.09
C GLY A 61 4.56 -0.76 12.78
N THR A 62 5.23 -1.85 12.40
CA THR A 62 6.64 -2.12 12.71
C THR A 62 7.40 -2.37 11.40
N PRO A 63 8.30 -1.46 10.97
CA PRO A 63 8.60 -0.14 11.57
C PRO A 63 7.38 0.80 11.57
N ILE A 64 7.44 1.91 12.30
CA ILE A 64 6.35 2.91 12.30
C ILE A 64 6.07 3.33 10.86
N TYR A 65 4.80 3.26 10.46
CA TYR A 65 4.39 3.54 9.09
C TYR A 65 4.75 4.96 8.66
N ASP A 66 5.53 5.06 7.58
CA ASP A 66 5.89 6.32 6.94
C ASP A 66 5.36 6.33 5.49
N PRO A 67 4.41 7.23 5.15
CA PRO A 67 3.88 7.35 3.80
C PRO A 67 4.94 7.78 2.77
N ALA A 68 6.09 8.29 3.21
CA ALA A 68 7.20 8.73 2.37
C ALA A 68 8.33 7.70 2.24
N ALA A 69 8.24 6.54 2.91
CA ALA A 69 9.26 5.50 2.84
C ALA A 69 8.66 4.20 2.31
N ALA A 70 9.03 3.83 1.08
CA ALA A 70 8.60 2.56 0.51
C ALA A 70 9.19 1.38 1.28
N GLY A 71 8.45 0.28 1.33
CA GLY A 71 8.86 -0.89 2.09
C GLY A 71 7.70 -1.75 2.57
N VAL A 72 8.03 -2.68 3.46
CA VAL A 72 7.08 -3.59 4.10
C VAL A 72 6.87 -3.14 5.54
N TYR A 73 5.61 -3.02 5.92
CA TYR A 73 5.16 -2.61 7.23
C TYR A 73 4.27 -3.67 7.83
N LEU A 74 4.59 -4.10 9.04
CA LEU A 74 3.80 -5.11 9.76
C LEU A 74 2.90 -4.44 10.78
N PHE A 75 1.59 -4.58 10.63
CA PHE A 75 0.62 -4.08 11.58
C PHE A 75 0.16 -5.22 12.48
N GLU A 76 0.30 -5.02 13.79
CA GLU A 76 -0.24 -5.93 14.80
C GLU A 76 -1.57 -5.37 15.30
N GLY A 77 -2.57 -6.23 15.38
CA GLY A 77 -3.94 -5.92 15.75
C GLY A 77 -4.29 -6.52 17.11
N THR A 78 -4.74 -5.66 18.01
CA THR A 78 -5.30 -6.07 19.30
C THR A 78 -6.79 -6.33 19.14
N LEU A 79 -7.24 -7.52 19.51
CA LEU A 79 -8.63 -7.93 19.42
C LEU A 79 -9.44 -7.39 20.60
N ASP A 80 -10.57 -6.75 20.32
CA ASP A 80 -11.58 -6.39 21.31
C ASP A 80 -12.63 -7.50 21.37
N LEU A 81 -12.60 -8.30 22.43
CA LEU A 81 -13.39 -9.53 22.52
C LEU A 81 -14.73 -9.27 23.21
N PRO A 82 -15.84 -9.83 22.68
CA PRO A 82 -17.14 -9.70 23.31
C PRO A 82 -17.19 -10.47 24.65
N ALA A 83 -18.19 -10.13 25.48
CA ALA A 83 -18.34 -10.73 26.79
C ALA A 83 -18.47 -12.27 26.74
N GLY A 84 -17.68 -12.96 27.57
CA GLY A 84 -17.64 -14.42 27.62
C GLY A 84 -16.61 -15.08 26.72
N ILE A 85 -15.87 -14.31 25.91
CA ILE A 85 -14.73 -14.77 25.13
C ILE A 85 -13.43 -14.29 25.78
N HIS A 86 -12.45 -15.20 25.86
CA HIS A 86 -11.14 -14.95 26.45
C HIS A 86 -10.02 -15.29 25.46
N ASN A 87 -8.85 -14.66 25.63
CA ASN A 87 -7.68 -14.93 24.81
C ASN A 87 -6.44 -15.17 25.67
N PRO A 88 -6.38 -16.31 26.40
CA PRO A 88 -5.24 -16.65 27.24
C PRO A 88 -3.96 -16.92 26.41
N ASN A 89 -4.12 -17.28 25.14
CA ASN A 89 -3.01 -17.60 24.23
C ASN A 89 -2.41 -16.35 23.57
N GLN A 90 -2.92 -15.15 23.88
CA GLN A 90 -2.46 -13.88 23.32
C GLN A 90 -2.46 -13.86 21.78
N VAL A 91 -3.45 -14.53 21.16
CA VAL A 91 -3.63 -14.53 19.70
C VAL A 91 -3.88 -13.10 19.24
N THR A 92 -3.14 -12.64 18.25
CA THR A 92 -3.24 -11.30 17.68
C THR A 92 -3.44 -11.40 16.18
N ALA A 93 -3.98 -10.33 15.59
CA ALA A 93 -4.10 -10.23 14.16
C ALA A 93 -2.84 -9.60 13.57
N GLU A 94 -2.45 -10.05 12.38
CA GLU A 94 -1.30 -9.49 11.66
C GLU A 94 -1.73 -9.09 10.25
N ALA A 95 -1.39 -7.87 9.85
CA ALA A 95 -1.63 -7.36 8.50
C ALA A 95 -0.33 -6.81 7.91
N LYS A 96 0.04 -7.32 6.73
CA LYS A 96 1.23 -6.89 6.01
C LYS A 96 0.88 -5.85 4.96
N VAL A 97 1.41 -4.65 5.12
CA VAL A 97 1.22 -3.53 4.20
C VAL A 97 2.51 -3.30 3.41
N ILE A 98 2.41 -3.30 2.09
CA ILE A 98 3.51 -3.12 1.16
C ILE A 98 3.32 -1.76 0.48
N LEU A 99 4.13 -0.78 0.89
CA LEU A 99 4.19 0.54 0.27
C LEU A 99 5.13 0.48 -0.93
N LYS A 100 4.57 0.69 -2.11
CA LYS A 100 5.34 0.71 -3.36
C LYS A 100 6.27 1.92 -3.40
N GLU A 101 7.40 1.74 -4.09
CA GLU A 101 8.31 2.84 -4.38
C GLU A 101 7.61 3.99 -5.10
N ARG A 102 8.10 5.20 -4.85
CA ARG A 102 7.71 6.35 -5.65
C ARG A 102 8.18 6.09 -7.08
N VAL A 103 7.24 5.88 -7.98
CA VAL A 103 7.52 5.98 -9.41
C VAL A 103 7.80 7.47 -9.67
N PRO A 104 9.01 7.87 -10.10
CA PRO A 104 9.27 9.25 -10.47
C PRO A 104 8.29 9.66 -11.56
N ASP A 105 7.84 10.93 -11.54
CA ASP A 105 7.16 11.49 -12.71
C ASP A 105 8.02 11.23 -13.94
N ASP A 106 7.41 10.84 -15.06
CA ASP A 106 8.16 10.50 -16.25
C ASP A 106 8.75 11.78 -16.86
N VAL A 107 10.06 11.97 -16.70
CA VAL A 107 10.77 13.19 -17.11
C VAL A 107 11.43 13.00 -18.46
N ILE A 108 11.50 14.07 -19.24
CA ILE A 108 12.28 14.06 -20.49
C ILE A 108 13.77 13.97 -20.14
N THR A 109 14.42 12.88 -20.54
CA THR A 109 15.85 12.62 -20.35
C THR A 109 16.67 12.93 -21.59
N GLY A 110 16.05 13.00 -22.77
CA GLY A 110 16.75 13.28 -24.01
C GLY A 110 15.83 13.63 -25.17
N LEU A 111 16.46 14.00 -26.28
CA LEU A 111 15.81 14.23 -27.57
C LEU A 111 16.49 13.35 -28.61
N VAL A 112 15.71 12.62 -29.40
CA VAL A 112 16.20 11.80 -30.51
C VAL A 112 15.56 12.29 -31.80
N LEU A 113 16.37 12.42 -32.84
CA LEU A 113 15.89 12.71 -34.18
C LEU A 113 15.66 11.37 -34.90
N ASP A 114 14.46 11.16 -35.43
CA ASP A 114 14.19 10.00 -36.29
C ASP A 114 14.71 10.30 -37.71
N GLN A 115 16.00 10.05 -37.93
CA GLN A 115 16.67 10.38 -39.18
C GLN A 115 16.62 9.19 -40.16
N SER A 116 15.47 8.96 -40.81
CA SER A 116 15.38 7.86 -41.78
C SER A 116 16.16 8.10 -43.08
N SER A 117 16.62 9.32 -43.39
CA SER A 117 17.64 9.58 -44.43
C SER A 117 17.95 11.08 -44.56
N TYR A 118 19.11 11.53 -44.06
CA TYR A 118 19.53 12.93 -44.22
C TYR A 118 20.33 13.10 -45.52
N ARG A 119 19.63 13.31 -46.65
CA ARG A 119 20.22 13.88 -47.87
C ARG A 119 19.41 15.09 -48.29
N LEU A 120 19.85 16.27 -47.86
CA LEU A 120 19.26 17.54 -48.29
C LEU A 120 19.87 17.96 -49.64
N GLN A 121 19.04 18.13 -50.66
CA GLN A 121 19.44 18.80 -51.90
C GLN A 121 19.27 20.31 -51.76
N THR A 122 20.10 21.10 -52.46
CA THR A 122 20.02 22.57 -52.44
C THR A 122 18.61 23.04 -52.82
N GLY A 123 17.99 23.82 -51.93
CA GLY A 123 16.63 24.37 -52.14
C GLY A 123 15.48 23.52 -51.56
N GLN A 124 15.76 22.41 -50.88
CA GLN A 124 14.73 21.60 -50.20
C GLN A 124 14.70 21.81 -48.69
N THR A 125 13.48 21.78 -48.13
CA THR A 125 13.22 21.74 -46.68
C THR A 125 12.81 20.32 -46.31
N HIS A 126 13.42 19.76 -45.26
CA HIS A 126 13.03 18.48 -44.67
C HIS A 126 12.56 18.70 -43.24
N SER A 127 11.35 18.27 -42.92
CA SER A 127 10.83 18.31 -41.56
C SER A 127 11.42 17.13 -40.78
N THR A 128 12.11 17.40 -39.66
CA THR A 128 12.63 16.35 -38.79
C THR A 128 11.63 16.08 -37.66
N VAL A 129 11.29 14.81 -37.45
CA VAL A 129 10.51 14.41 -36.28
C VAL A 129 11.47 14.31 -35.09
N THR A 130 11.35 15.25 -34.16
CA THR A 130 12.04 15.15 -32.87
C THR A 130 11.18 14.33 -31.94
N LYS A 131 11.74 13.28 -31.33
CA LYS A 131 11.08 12.51 -30.28
C LYS A 131 11.67 12.88 -28.93
N ALA A 132 10.82 13.22 -27.96
CA ALA A 132 11.20 13.27 -26.56
C ALA A 132 11.41 11.85 -26.05
N VAL A 133 12.54 11.62 -25.38
CA VAL A 133 12.83 10.38 -24.65
C VAL A 133 12.55 10.65 -23.18
N TYR A 134 11.70 9.83 -22.59
CA TYR A 134 11.37 9.92 -21.17
C TYR A 134 12.21 8.95 -20.33
N SER A 135 12.27 9.18 -19.02
CA SER A 135 12.97 8.33 -18.04
C SER A 135 12.51 6.87 -18.06
N SER A 136 11.26 6.61 -18.42
CA SER A 136 10.69 5.27 -18.62
C SER A 136 11.19 4.55 -19.88
N GLY A 137 11.92 5.23 -20.76
CA GLY A 137 12.29 4.75 -22.10
C GLY A 137 11.21 4.95 -23.16
N ARG A 138 10.03 5.46 -22.78
CA ARG A 138 9.00 5.91 -23.73
C ARG A 138 9.58 6.99 -24.65
N GLN A 139 9.19 6.94 -25.92
CA GLN A 139 9.49 7.98 -26.89
C GLN A 139 8.21 8.59 -27.46
N GLU A 140 8.17 9.89 -27.64
CA GLU A 140 7.00 10.61 -28.16
C GLU A 140 7.40 11.70 -29.14
N ALA A 141 6.78 11.72 -30.31
CA ALA A 141 7.03 12.74 -31.32
C ALA A 141 6.55 14.12 -30.84
N LEU A 142 7.44 15.10 -30.90
CA LEU A 142 7.14 16.49 -30.61
C LEU A 142 6.55 17.14 -31.86
N GLY A 143 5.34 17.68 -31.72
CA GLY A 143 4.69 18.50 -32.73
C GLY A 143 5.32 19.89 -32.86
N GLU A 144 5.02 20.56 -33.96
CA GLU A 144 5.42 21.94 -34.23
C GLU A 144 4.87 22.87 -33.13
N GLY A 145 5.71 23.74 -32.55
CA GLY A 145 5.32 24.63 -31.45
C GLY A 145 5.44 24.04 -30.03
N SER A 146 5.92 22.81 -29.87
CA SER A 146 6.19 22.21 -28.54
C SER A 146 7.27 22.98 -27.77
N CYS A 147 6.96 23.49 -26.58
CA CYS A 147 7.95 24.11 -25.68
C CYS A 147 8.38 23.12 -24.59
N ILE A 148 9.68 22.87 -24.46
CA ILE A 148 10.25 22.07 -23.37
C ILE A 148 10.77 23.02 -22.30
N ARG A 149 10.31 22.85 -21.06
CA ARG A 149 10.81 23.58 -19.89
C ARG A 149 11.58 22.61 -19.00
N ARG A 150 12.84 22.95 -18.70
CA ARG A 150 13.64 22.21 -17.73
C ARG A 150 13.00 22.34 -16.34
N VAL A 151 12.69 21.20 -15.71
CA VAL A 151 12.30 21.13 -14.30
C VAL A 151 13.58 20.84 -13.52
N ASP A 152 14.09 21.83 -12.79
CA ASP A 152 15.21 21.61 -11.88
C ASP A 152 14.71 20.88 -10.63
N TYR A 153 15.12 19.61 -10.47
CA TYR A 153 14.91 18.91 -9.21
C TYR A 153 15.99 19.34 -8.22
N PRO A 154 15.65 19.72 -6.98
CA PRO A 154 16.64 19.97 -5.96
C PRO A 154 17.37 18.64 -5.68
N VAL A 155 18.69 18.64 -5.90
CA VAL A 155 19.56 17.55 -5.46
C VAL A 155 19.58 17.62 -3.93
N THR A 156 18.85 16.73 -3.25
CA THR A 156 19.07 16.51 -1.82
C THR A 156 20.43 15.84 -1.68
N GLY A 157 21.45 16.67 -1.51
CA GLY A 157 22.80 16.21 -1.23
C GLY A 157 22.83 15.42 0.07
N ASN A 158 23.22 14.15 0.00
CA ASN A 158 23.68 13.40 1.14
C ASN A 158 24.91 14.13 1.71
N LYS A 159 24.78 14.66 2.93
CA LYS A 159 25.95 15.07 3.70
C LYS A 159 26.63 13.81 4.22
N ASN A 160 27.94 13.71 3.95
CA ASN A 160 28.88 12.74 4.50
C ASN A 160 28.70 12.51 5.99
#